data_AF-A0A1V9VAK2-F1
#
_entry.id   AF-A0A1V9VAK2-F1
#
_cell.length_a   1.000
_cell.length_b   1.000
_cell.length_c   1.000
_cell.angle_alpha   90.00
_cell.angle_beta   90.00
_cell.angle_gamma   90.00
#
_symmetry.space_group_name_H-M   'P 1'
#
loop_
_entity.id
_entity.type
_entity.pdbx_description
1 polymer ?
#
loop_
_entity_poly.entity_id
_entity_poly.type
_entity_poly.pdbx_seq_one_letter_code
_entity_poly.pdbx_strand_id
1 'polypeptide(L)' 'RTIDMHISNIRAKIGDDSKNPKYIKSVWGIGYKFVG' A
#
# COMPACT_ATOMS: atom_id res chain seq x y z
N ARG A 1 10.29 -7.91 5.34
CA ARG A 1 9.44 -7.37 6.43
C ARG A 1 9.51 -5.85 6.59
N THR A 2 10.47 -5.14 5.99
CA THR A 2 10.56 -3.67 6.09
C THR A 2 9.53 -2.95 5.22
N ILE A 3 9.24 -3.50 4.04
CA ILE A 3 8.34 -2.93 3.04
C ILE A 3 6.90 -2.84 3.58
N ASP A 4 6.37 -3.89 4.19
CA ASP A 4 5.03 -3.88 4.81
C ASP A 4 4.86 -2.78 5.86
N MET A 5 5.90 -2.52 6.65
CA MET A 5 5.90 -1.49 7.69
C MET A 5 5.87 -0.09 7.06
N HIS A 6 6.63 0.11 5.97
CA HIS A 6 6.62 1.35 5.21
C HIS A 6 5.27 1.55 4.52
N ILE A 7 4.68 0.53 3.88
CA ILE A 7 3.34 0.60 3.30
C ILE A 7 2.29 0.96 4.36
N SER A 8 2.36 0.34 5.54
CA SER A 8 1.40 0.61 6.63
C SER A 8 1.49 2.06 7.13
N ASN A 9 2.70 2.58 7.30
CA ASN A 9 2.91 3.98 7.67
C ASN A 9 2.46 4.95 6.58
N ILE A 10 2.72 4.63 5.30
CA ILE A 10 2.27 5.47 4.19
C ILE A 10 0.75 5.48 4.16
N ARG A 11 0.10 4.30 4.20
CA ARG A 11 -1.36 4.15 4.24
C ARG A 11 -2.01 4.93 5.38
N ALA A 12 -1.42 4.90 6.58
CA ALA A 12 -1.89 5.70 7.71
C ALA A 12 -1.80 7.21 7.46
N LYS A 13 -0.75 7.68 6.76
CA LYS A 13 -0.58 9.11 6.43
C LYS A 13 -1.54 9.60 5.34
N ILE A 14 -1.82 8.77 4.34
CA ILE A 14 -2.72 9.13 3.22
C ILE A 14 -4.18 8.71 3.46
N GLY A 15 -4.47 8.04 4.59
CA GLY A 15 -5.80 7.53 4.92
C GLY A 15 -6.29 6.44 3.95
N ASP A 16 -5.38 5.65 3.38
CA ASP A 16 -5.69 4.60 2.40
C ASP A 16 -5.97 3.27 3.11
N ASP A 17 -7.11 2.65 2.78
CA ASP A 17 -7.54 1.40 3.42
C ASP A 17 -6.99 0.18 2.68
N SER A 18 -6.55 -0.84 3.42
CA SER A 18 -6.03 -2.07 2.80
C SER A 18 -7.09 -2.87 2.03
N LYS A 19 -8.38 -2.72 2.38
CA LYS A 19 -9.51 -3.37 1.69
C LYS A 19 -9.89 -2.63 0.41
N ASN A 20 -9.72 -1.30 0.39
CA ASN A 20 -10.01 -0.46 -0.77
C ASN A 20 -8.80 0.46 -1.07
N PRO A 21 -7.68 -0.10 -1.54
CA PRO A 21 -6.50 0.69 -1.85
C PRO A 21 -6.79 1.60 -3.05
N LYS A 22 -6.90 2.90 -2.79
CA LYS A 22 -6.99 3.95 -3.80
C LYS A 22 -5.64 4.28 -4.38
N TYR A 23 -4.60 4.28 -3.54
CA TYR A 23 -3.26 4.71 -3.94
C TYR A 23 -2.25 3.56 -4.02
N ILE A 24 -2.29 2.58 -3.13
CA ILE A 24 -1.28 1.52 -3.08
C ILE A 24 -1.93 0.16 -3.34
N LYS A 25 -1.89 -0.29 -4.59
CA LYS A 25 -2.45 -1.58 -5.01
C LYS A 25 -1.43 -2.69 -4.80
N SER A 26 -1.79 -3.68 -3.99
CA SER A 26 -1.01 -4.91 -3.86
C SER A 26 -1.20 -5.78 -5.09
N VAL A 27 -0.13 -6.04 -5.85
CA VAL A 27 -0.11 -6.89 -7.03
C VAL A 27 0.59 -8.20 -6.68
N TRP A 28 -0.18 -9.28 -6.70
CA TRP A 28 0.34 -10.62 -6.46
C TRP A 28 1.41 -11.01 -7.49
N GLY A 29 2.58 -11.43 -7.00
CA GLY A 29 3.72 -11.83 -7.82
C GLY A 29 4.71 -10.71 -8.18
N ILE A 30 4.37 -9.43 -7.94
CA ILE A 30 5.22 -8.28 -8.28
C ILE A 30 5.53 -7.41 -7.05
N GLY A 31 4.56 -7.20 -6.16
CA GLY A 31 4.73 -6.36 -4.96
C GLY A 31 3.65 -5.30 -4.85
N TYR A 32 4.03 -4.06 -4.53
CA TYR A 32 3.08 -2.95 -4.35
C TYR A 32 3.25 -1.96 -5.49
N LYS A 33 2.14 -1.59 -6.13
CA LYS A 33 2.10 -0.59 -7.19
C LYS A 33 1.40 0.65 -6.67
N PHE A 34 2.08 1.80 -6.77
CA PHE A 34 1.43 3.09 -6.56
C PHE A 34 0.59 3.40 -7.80
N VAL A 35 -0.71 3.58 -7.60
CA VAL A 35 -1.69 3.94 -8.64
C VAL A 35 -2.28 5.26 -8.17
N GLY A 36 -1.60 6.35 -8.49
CA GLY A 36 -2.05 7.72 -8.28
C GLY A 36 -2.36 8.37 -9.61
#